data_AF-A0A432U8C3-F1
#
_entry.id   AF-A0A432U8C3-F1
#
_cell.length_a   1.000
_cell.length_b   1.000
_cell.length_c   1.000
_cell.angle_alpha   90.00
_cell.angle_beta   90.00
_cell.angle_gamma   90.00
#
_symmetry.space_group_name_H-M   'P 1'
#
loop_
_entity.id
_entity.type
_entity.pdbx_description
1 polymer ?
#
loop_
_entity_poly.entity_id
_entity_poly.type
_entity_poly.pdbx_seq_one_letter_code
_entity_poly.pdbx_strand_id
1 'polypeptide(L)'
;MSKTWAKCLNTLKDTLPLATFSVWVQPLKAIEDEANLSLLAPSTSVKNYVNKNLKKEIKSVVAQHNKNLKIYIGVSTQSEKKVNKPKQHSTPLFSEYTFDNLVLGSANEIAYGATRQIAENIKSSPYNPFIIYGGSGLGKTHLMQAAGHLAKEKNPNIKIIYMPLMD
;
A
#
# COMPACT_ATOMS: atom_id res chain seq x y z
N MET A 1 -5.05 -19.55 -4.84
CA MET A 1 -5.38 -18.11 -4.94
C MET A 1 -6.73 -17.99 -5.65
N SER A 2 -7.64 -17.18 -5.10
CA SER A 2 -8.97 -16.94 -5.70
C SER A 2 -8.83 -16.33 -7.10
N LYS A 3 -9.42 -16.96 -8.11
CA LYS A 3 -9.39 -16.46 -9.50
C LYS A 3 -10.29 -15.24 -9.67
N THR A 4 -11.40 -15.19 -8.93
CA THR A 4 -12.34 -14.07 -8.95
C THR A 4 -11.73 -12.83 -8.28
N TRP A 5 -11.10 -12.99 -7.11
CA TRP A 5 -10.49 -11.88 -6.39
C TRP A 5 -9.34 -11.22 -7.16
N ALA A 6 -8.53 -12.01 -7.87
CA ALA A 6 -7.45 -11.46 -8.71
C ALA A 6 -7.99 -10.49 -9.78
N LYS A 7 -9.16 -10.80 -10.37
CA LYS A 7 -9.82 -9.89 -11.33
C LYS A 7 -10.39 -8.66 -10.63
N CYS A 8 -11.04 -8.85 -9.48
CA CYS A 8 -11.56 -7.74 -8.68
C CYS A 8 -10.47 -6.77 -8.24
N LEU A 9 -9.27 -7.27 -7.90
CA LEU A 9 -8.13 -6.43 -7.53
C LEU A 9 -7.72 -5.48 -8.64
N ASN A 10 -7.72 -5.92 -9.91
CA ASN A 10 -7.40 -5.05 -11.04
C ASN A 10 -8.46 -3.95 -11.20
N THR A 11 -9.75 -4.30 -11.16
CA THR A 11 -10.83 -3.31 -11.24
C THR A 11 -10.79 -2.31 -10.08
N LEU A 12 -10.54 -2.79 -8.85
CA LEU A 12 -10.44 -1.93 -7.67
C LEU A 12 -9.20 -1.03 -7.71
N LYS A 13 -8.09 -1.48 -8.31
CA LYS A 13 -6.88 -0.67 -8.48
C LYS A 13 -7.15 0.54 -9.37
N ASP A 14 -7.96 0.37 -10.42
CA ASP A 14 -8.31 1.45 -11.36
C ASP A 14 -9.41 2.38 -10.82
N THR A 15 -10.24 1.89 -9.90
CA THR A 15 -11.39 2.65 -9.37
C THR A 15 -11.04 3.43 -8.10
N LEU A 16 -10.19 2.89 -7.23
CA LEU A 16 -9.87 3.48 -5.94
C LEU A 16 -8.62 4.38 -6.00
N PRO A 17 -8.55 5.44 -5.17
CA PRO A 17 -7.30 6.14 -4.93
C PRO A 17 -6.22 5.17 -4.45
N LEU A 18 -5.00 5.30 -4.99
CA LEU A 18 -3.88 4.38 -4.70
C LEU A 18 -3.60 4.21 -3.19
N ALA A 19 -3.72 5.29 -2.42
CA ALA A 19 -3.56 5.25 -0.97
C ALA A 19 -4.60 4.35 -0.30
N THR A 20 -5.86 4.47 -0.72
CA THR A 20 -6.95 3.64 -0.20
C THR A 20 -6.76 2.18 -0.61
N PHE A 21 -6.49 1.94 -1.89
CA PHE A 21 -6.29 0.60 -2.43
C PHE A 21 -5.17 -0.13 -1.68
N SER A 22 -3.99 0.46 -1.59
CA SER A 22 -2.84 -0.31 -1.11
C SER A 22 -2.80 -0.43 0.42
N VAL A 23 -3.42 0.48 1.17
CA VAL A 23 -3.51 0.37 2.64
C VAL A 23 -4.63 -0.59 3.06
N TRP A 24 -5.77 -0.56 2.38
CA TRP A 24 -6.98 -1.23 2.86
C TRP A 24 -7.40 -2.45 2.04
N VAL A 25 -7.04 -2.51 0.75
CA VAL A 25 -7.46 -3.57 -0.18
C VAL A 25 -6.33 -4.56 -0.50
N GLN A 26 -5.16 -4.07 -0.91
CA GLN A 26 -4.01 -4.91 -1.27
C GLN A 26 -3.59 -5.93 -0.18
N PRO A 27 -3.59 -5.61 1.14
CA PRO A 27 -3.17 -6.58 2.15
C PRO A 27 -4.24 -7.65 2.47
N LEU A 28 -5.43 -7.58 1.86
CA LEU A 28 -6.47 -8.59 2.06
C LEU A 28 -6.12 -9.91 1.36
N LYS A 29 -6.17 -11.01 2.12
CA LYS A 29 -6.04 -12.36 1.56
C LYS A 29 -7.42 -12.93 1.24
N ALA A 30 -7.63 -13.40 0.03
CA ALA A 30 -8.90 -14.01 -0.37
C ALA A 30 -8.82 -15.54 -0.39
N ILE A 31 -9.80 -16.16 0.26
CA ILE A 31 -10.11 -17.59 0.17
C ILE A 31 -11.47 -17.70 -0.53
N GLU A 32 -11.51 -18.43 -1.63
CA GLU A 32 -12.72 -18.62 -2.44
C GLU A 32 -13.09 -20.10 -2.44
N ASP A 33 -14.32 -20.37 -2.03
CA ASP A 33 -14.99 -21.67 -2.11
C ASP A 33 -16.13 -21.56 -3.15
N GLU A 34 -16.80 -22.68 -3.47
CA GLU A 34 -17.84 -22.73 -4.52
C GLU A 34 -18.97 -21.69 -4.37
N ALA A 35 -19.30 -21.29 -3.13
CA ALA A 35 -20.38 -20.35 -2.83
C ALA A 35 -19.92 -19.10 -2.06
N ASN A 36 -18.68 -19.04 -1.58
CA ASN A 36 -18.25 -18.03 -0.62
C ASN A 36 -16.90 -17.43 -0.99
N LEU A 37 -16.77 -16.11 -0.78
CA LEU A 37 -15.51 -15.37 -0.88
C LEU A 37 -15.18 -14.76 0.48
N SER A 38 -14.18 -15.31 1.16
CA SER A 38 -13.69 -14.83 2.45
C SER A 38 -12.47 -13.93 2.27
N LEU A 39 -12.62 -12.65 2.59
CA LEU A 39 -11.56 -11.64 2.60
C LEU A 39 -11.00 -11.51 4.02
N LEU A 40 -9.74 -11.90 4.20
CA LEU A 40 -9.05 -11.90 5.47
C LEU A 40 -8.13 -10.68 5.59
N ALA A 41 -8.49 -9.78 6.48
CA ALA A 41 -7.69 -8.61 6.82
C ALA A 41 -6.52 -8.97 7.76
N PRO A 42 -5.37 -8.28 7.65
CA PRO A 42 -4.22 -8.51 8.53
C PRO A 42 -4.45 -8.01 9.97
N SER A 43 -5.40 -7.09 10.18
CA SER A 43 -5.72 -6.53 11.49
C SER A 43 -7.19 -6.12 11.59
N THR A 44 -7.66 -5.90 12.82
CA THR A 44 -9.01 -5.40 13.11
C THR A 44 -9.25 -4.00 12.53
N SER A 45 -8.24 -3.12 12.55
CA SER A 45 -8.36 -1.78 11.95
C SER A 45 -8.63 -1.85 10.45
N VAL A 46 -7.92 -2.71 9.71
CA VAL A 46 -8.14 -2.92 8.28
C VAL A 46 -9.54 -3.50 8.04
N LYS A 47 -9.94 -4.53 8.80
CA LYS A 47 -11.31 -5.08 8.73
C LYS A 47 -12.37 -4.01 8.92
N ASN A 48 -12.22 -3.16 9.93
CA ASN A 48 -13.21 -2.14 10.28
C ASN A 48 -13.33 -1.08 9.18
N TYR A 49 -12.19 -0.60 8.66
CA TYR A 49 -12.19 0.36 7.56
C TYR A 49 -12.85 -0.23 6.30
N VAL A 50 -12.45 -1.45 5.90
CA VAL A 50 -13.00 -2.11 4.70
C VAL A 50 -14.50 -2.34 4.86
N ASN A 51 -14.96 -2.81 6.03
CA ASN A 51 -16.38 -3.08 6.27
C ASN A 51 -17.21 -1.78 6.34
N LYS A 52 -16.63 -0.67 6.81
CA LYS A 52 -17.30 0.64 6.91
C LYS A 52 -17.34 1.37 5.56
N ASN A 53 -16.21 1.46 4.88
CA ASN A 53 -16.03 2.35 3.74
C ASN A 53 -16.08 1.64 2.38
N LEU A 54 -15.53 0.43 2.28
CA LEU A 54 -15.30 -0.25 0.97
C LEU A 54 -16.26 -1.40 0.70
N LYS A 55 -17.10 -1.79 1.67
CA LYS A 55 -17.97 -2.97 1.57
C LYS A 55 -18.91 -2.92 0.36
N LYS A 56 -19.51 -1.77 0.06
CA LYS A 56 -20.47 -1.62 -1.04
C LYS A 56 -19.79 -1.81 -2.39
N GLU A 57 -18.63 -1.19 -2.56
CA GLU A 57 -17.85 -1.23 -3.79
C GLU A 57 -17.29 -2.62 -4.05
N ILE A 58 -16.69 -3.25 -3.04
CA ILE A 58 -16.20 -4.64 -3.13
C ILE A 58 -17.33 -5.59 -3.54
N LYS A 59 -18.53 -5.43 -2.94
CA LYS A 59 -19.70 -6.24 -3.32
C LYS A 59 -20.09 -6.03 -4.79
N SER A 60 -20.08 -4.79 -5.26
CA SER A 60 -20.40 -4.47 -6.66
C SER A 60 -19.42 -5.11 -7.63
N VAL A 61 -18.11 -4.96 -7.38
CA VAL A 61 -17.05 -5.50 -8.26
C VAL A 61 -17.06 -7.03 -8.27
N VAL A 62 -17.28 -7.67 -7.13
CA VAL A 62 -17.40 -9.14 -7.06
C VAL A 62 -18.63 -9.60 -7.83
N ALA A 63 -19.78 -8.92 -7.70
CA ALA A 63 -21.01 -9.28 -8.42
C ALA A 63 -20.89 -9.14 -9.95
N GLN A 64 -20.00 -8.27 -10.45
CA GLN A 64 -19.71 -8.17 -11.90
C GLN A 64 -19.01 -9.44 -12.43
N HIS A 65 -18.21 -10.10 -11.61
CA HIS A 65 -17.42 -11.27 -12.01
C HIS A 65 -18.08 -12.60 -11.64
N ASN A 66 -18.75 -12.66 -10.48
CA ASN A 66 -19.47 -13.84 -10.01
C ASN A 66 -20.59 -13.44 -9.04
N LYS A 67 -21.85 -13.47 -9.52
CA LYS A 67 -23.04 -13.05 -8.75
C LYS A 67 -23.42 -14.00 -7.61
N ASN A 68 -22.92 -15.25 -7.63
CA ASN A 68 -23.36 -16.29 -6.70
C ASN A 68 -22.52 -16.35 -5.41
N LEU A 69 -21.44 -15.55 -5.32
CA LEU A 69 -20.55 -15.58 -4.16
C LEU A 69 -21.07 -14.72 -3.01
N LYS A 70 -21.21 -15.32 -1.83
CA LYS A 70 -21.42 -14.60 -0.57
C LYS A 70 -20.08 -14.11 -0.04
N ILE A 71 -20.01 -12.82 0.30
CA ILE A 71 -18.75 -12.18 0.73
C ILE A 71 -18.70 -12.08 2.25
N TYR A 72 -17.63 -12.60 2.83
CA TYR A 72 -17.32 -12.54 4.26
C TYR A 72 -16.02 -11.79 4.47
N ILE A 73 -15.99 -10.85 5.44
CA ILE A 73 -14.79 -10.07 5.76
C ILE A 73 -14.39 -10.42 7.20
N GLY A 74 -13.26 -11.11 7.33
CA GLY A 74 -12.70 -11.59 8.59
C GLY A 74 -11.33 -11.00 8.89
N VAL A 75 -10.78 -11.31 10.06
CA VAL A 75 -9.34 -11.13 10.33
C VAL A 75 -8.67 -12.46 10.05
N SER A 76 -7.47 -12.46 9.48
CA SER A 76 -6.68 -13.66 9.28
C SER A 76 -6.31 -14.27 10.64
N THR A 77 -7.12 -15.19 11.16
CA THR A 77 -6.78 -16.05 12.29
C THR A 77 -5.81 -17.12 11.81
N GLN A 78 -4.60 -16.72 11.43
CA GLN A 78 -3.50 -17.66 11.50
C GLN A 78 -3.13 -17.74 12.98
N SER A 79 -3.46 -18.86 13.60
CA SER A 79 -2.91 -19.29 14.88
C SER A 79 -1.39 -19.12 14.79
N GLU A 80 -0.86 -18.08 15.41
CA GLU A 80 0.56 -17.82 15.44
C GLU A 80 1.25 -18.97 16.18
N LYS A 81 1.84 -19.93 15.46
CA LYS A 81 3.08 -20.50 15.94
C LYS A 81 4.03 -19.32 16.05
N LYS A 82 4.25 -18.84 17.28
CA LYS A 82 5.23 -17.81 17.64
C LYS A 82 6.62 -18.29 17.23
N VAL A 83 6.95 -18.18 15.95
CA VAL A 83 8.33 -18.00 15.53
C VAL A 83 8.66 -16.57 15.92
N ASN A 84 9.63 -16.39 16.82
CA ASN A 84 10.20 -15.10 17.20
C ASN A 84 10.87 -14.41 15.98
N LYS A 85 10.11 -14.12 14.93
CA LYS A 85 10.50 -13.12 13.95
C LYS A 85 10.13 -11.77 14.57
N PRO A 86 11.05 -10.79 14.63
CA PRO A 86 10.71 -9.45 15.07
C PRO A 86 9.49 -9.00 14.27
N LYS A 87 8.46 -8.48 14.95
CA LYS A 87 7.25 -7.94 14.31
C LYS A 87 7.68 -7.02 13.18
N GLN A 88 7.61 -7.49 11.94
CA GLN A 88 7.91 -6.69 10.77
C GLN A 88 6.74 -5.73 10.63
N HIS A 89 6.94 -4.47 11.02
CA HIS A 89 6.02 -3.40 10.66
C HIS A 89 6.07 -3.28 9.13
N SER A 90 5.04 -3.80 8.46
CA SER A 90 4.91 -3.67 7.02
C SER A 90 4.45 -2.25 6.72
N THR A 91 5.38 -1.44 6.23
CA THR A 91 5.07 -0.13 5.67
C THR A 91 4.59 -0.30 4.22
N PRO A 92 3.40 0.21 3.85
CA PRO A 92 2.85 0.09 2.51
C PRO A 92 3.55 1.08 1.57
N LEU A 93 4.77 0.75 1.14
CA LEU A 93 5.40 1.43 0.01
C LEU A 93 4.80 0.86 -1.28
N PHE A 94 4.18 1.72 -2.10
CA PHE A 94 3.62 1.34 -3.39
C PHE A 94 4.76 1.01 -4.34
N SER A 95 4.74 -0.19 -4.95
CA SER A 95 5.81 -0.67 -5.83
C SER A 95 6.08 0.23 -7.02
N GLU A 96 5.06 0.96 -7.47
CA GLU A 96 5.15 1.88 -8.61
C GLU A 96 5.96 3.15 -8.28
N TYR A 97 6.05 3.53 -6.99
CA TYR A 97 6.58 4.82 -6.56
C TYR A 97 8.09 4.74 -6.29
N THR A 98 8.86 4.38 -7.31
CA THR A 98 10.33 4.35 -7.30
C THR A 98 10.92 5.56 -8.01
N PHE A 99 12.20 5.87 -7.80
CA PHE A 99 12.84 6.96 -8.53
C PHE A 99 12.83 6.74 -10.05
N ASP A 100 12.97 5.49 -10.49
CA ASP A 100 13.01 5.13 -11.92
C ASP A 100 11.67 5.39 -12.64
N ASN A 101 10.56 5.31 -11.90
CA ASN A 101 9.22 5.55 -12.44
C ASN A 101 8.75 7.01 -12.30
N LEU A 102 9.57 7.90 -11.74
CA LEU A 102 9.23 9.31 -11.63
C LEU A 102 9.60 10.05 -12.92
N VAL A 103 8.60 10.64 -13.57
CA VAL A 103 8.85 11.53 -14.71
C VAL A 103 9.44 12.85 -14.19
N LEU A 104 10.67 13.15 -14.60
CA LEU A 104 11.37 14.39 -14.26
C LEU A 104 10.96 15.54 -15.17
N GLY A 105 10.91 16.73 -14.57
CA GLY A 105 10.75 18.00 -15.26
C GLY A 105 11.20 19.15 -14.36
N SER A 106 11.19 20.37 -14.91
CA SER A 106 11.64 21.57 -14.19
C SER A 106 10.95 21.77 -12.83
N ALA A 107 9.71 21.32 -12.69
CA ALA A 107 8.93 21.47 -11.46
C ALA A 107 9.36 20.54 -10.30
N ASN A 108 10.08 19.44 -10.58
CA ASN A 108 10.41 18.43 -9.56
C ASN A 108 11.88 18.01 -9.53
N GLU A 109 12.72 18.49 -10.45
CA GLU A 109 14.14 18.11 -10.57
C GLU A 109 14.95 18.40 -9.29
N ILE A 110 14.79 19.58 -8.70
CA ILE A 110 15.48 19.95 -7.46
C ILE A 110 15.03 19.05 -6.29
N ALA A 111 13.71 18.84 -6.17
CA ALA A 111 13.16 17.98 -5.12
C ALA A 111 13.62 16.53 -5.31
N TYR A 112 13.70 16.04 -6.55
CA TYR A 112 14.24 14.72 -6.88
C TYR A 112 15.70 14.58 -6.43
N GLY A 113 16.57 15.51 -6.82
CA GLY A 113 17.99 15.46 -6.45
C GLY A 113 18.19 15.46 -4.94
N ALA A 114 17.52 16.36 -4.22
CA ALA A 114 17.58 16.44 -2.76
C ALA A 114 17.07 15.15 -2.10
N THR A 115 15.90 14.65 -2.53
CA THR A 115 15.30 13.44 -1.96
C THR A 115 16.18 12.21 -2.17
N ARG A 116 16.75 12.07 -3.38
CA ARG A 116 17.65 10.96 -3.72
C ARG A 116 18.93 11.01 -2.88
N GLN A 117 19.55 12.19 -2.75
CA GLN A 117 20.76 12.35 -1.93
C GLN A 117 20.51 11.98 -0.46
N ILE A 118 19.35 12.36 0.09
CA ILE A 118 18.95 11.99 1.46
C ILE A 118 18.76 10.48 1.58
N ALA A 119 18.01 9.88 0.65
CA ALA A 119 17.74 8.44 0.65
C ALA A 119 19.01 7.60 0.53
N GLU A 120 19.98 8.06 -0.27
CA GLU A 120 21.28 7.43 -0.44
C GLU A 120 22.14 7.49 0.83
N ASN A 121 21.85 8.44 1.73
CA ASN A 121 22.67 8.81 2.89
C ASN A 121 21.83 8.96 4.19
N ILE A 122 20.77 8.16 4.40
CA ILE A 122 19.78 8.38 5.48
C ILE A 122 20.36 8.63 6.88
N LYS A 123 21.49 7.99 7.21
CA LYS A 123 22.13 8.14 8.54
C LYS A 123 23.06 9.34 8.67
N SER A 124 23.54 9.89 7.56
CA SER A 124 24.58 10.92 7.50
C SER A 124 24.12 12.21 6.82
N SER A 125 22.94 12.20 6.20
CA SER A 125 22.37 13.39 5.56
C SER A 125 22.19 14.51 6.59
N PRO A 126 22.68 15.73 6.31
CA PRO A 126 22.44 16.89 7.17
C PRO A 126 20.98 17.40 7.07
N TYR A 127 20.21 16.92 6.10
CA TYR A 127 18.86 17.39 5.83
C TYR A 127 17.81 16.59 6.63
N ASN A 128 17.61 16.98 7.90
CA ASN A 128 16.58 16.42 8.78
C ASN A 128 16.02 17.51 9.73
N PRO A 129 14.71 17.85 9.68
CA PRO A 129 13.70 17.30 8.78
C PRO A 129 13.87 17.78 7.34
N PHE A 130 13.43 16.95 6.40
CA PHE A 130 13.30 17.32 4.99
C PHE A 130 11.82 17.48 4.63
N ILE A 131 11.48 18.62 4.01
CA ILE A 131 10.10 19.00 3.73
C ILE A 131 9.98 19.29 2.23
N ILE A 132 9.02 18.63 1.56
CA ILE A 132 8.66 18.89 0.16
C ILE A 132 7.25 19.49 0.13
N TYR A 133 7.08 20.63 -0.54
CA TYR A 133 5.79 21.27 -0.74
C TYR A 133 5.60 21.68 -2.21
N GLY A 134 4.35 21.92 -2.62
CA GLY A 134 4.00 22.26 -4.00
C GLY A 134 2.59 21.81 -4.37
N GLY A 135 2.12 22.22 -5.56
CA GLY A 135 0.79 21.89 -6.09
C GLY A 135 0.51 20.39 -6.23
N SER A 136 -0.76 20.04 -6.50
CA SER A 136 -1.16 18.65 -6.75
C SER A 136 -0.43 18.08 -7.97
N GLY A 137 -0.15 16.77 -7.96
CA GLY A 137 0.46 16.09 -9.10
C GLY A 137 1.98 16.29 -9.29
N LEU A 138 2.65 17.12 -8.50
CA LEU A 138 4.09 17.40 -8.67
C LEU A 138 5.04 16.32 -8.11
N GLY A 139 4.54 15.12 -7.78
CA GLY A 139 5.39 14.00 -7.36
C GLY A 139 5.78 13.95 -5.88
N LYS A 140 5.23 14.80 -4.99
CA LYS A 140 5.57 14.82 -3.54
C LYS A 140 5.47 13.44 -2.87
N THR A 141 4.32 12.78 -3.01
CA THR A 141 4.08 11.45 -2.43
C THR A 141 4.95 10.38 -3.08
N HIS A 142 5.22 10.51 -4.38
CA HIS A 142 6.09 9.62 -5.14
C HIS A 142 7.52 9.70 -4.63
N LEU A 143 8.08 10.92 -4.51
CA LEU A 143 9.42 11.17 -3.98
C LEU A 143 9.60 10.62 -2.57
N MET A 144 8.62 10.87 -1.68
CA MET A 144 8.67 10.37 -0.30
C MET A 144 8.73 8.83 -0.23
N GLN A 145 7.98 8.14 -1.09
CA GLN A 145 8.00 6.67 -1.11
C GLN A 145 9.21 6.10 -1.85
N ALA A 146 9.67 6.77 -2.91
CA ALA A 146 10.88 6.40 -3.65
C ALA A 146 12.11 6.42 -2.73
N ALA A 147 12.20 7.41 -1.84
CA ALA A 147 13.21 7.44 -0.79
C ALA A 147 13.16 6.19 0.10
N GLY A 148 11.95 5.77 0.48
CA GLY A 148 11.74 4.56 1.29
C GLY A 148 12.16 3.28 0.57
N HIS A 149 11.90 3.16 -0.74
CA HIS A 149 12.36 2.02 -1.53
C HIS A 149 13.87 1.99 -1.65
N LEU A 150 14.50 3.10 -2.03
CA LEU A 150 15.96 3.18 -2.19
C LEU A 150 16.69 2.89 -0.87
N ALA A 151 16.13 3.37 0.24
CA ALA A 151 16.64 3.09 1.57
C ALA A 151 16.64 1.59 1.91
N LYS A 152 15.54 0.88 1.60
CA LYS A 152 15.42 -0.57 1.79
C LYS A 152 16.33 -1.36 0.86
N GLU A 153 16.50 -0.89 -0.37
CA GLU A 153 17.41 -1.50 -1.34
C GLU A 153 18.86 -1.45 -0.81
N LYS A 154 19.31 -0.28 -0.34
CA LYS A 154 20.66 -0.12 0.24
C LYS A 154 20.85 -0.84 1.56
N ASN A 155 19.80 -0.90 2.39
CA ASN A 155 19.85 -1.59 3.68
C ASN A 155 18.54 -2.33 3.94
N PRO A 156 18.47 -3.64 3.63
CA PRO A 156 17.27 -4.45 3.83
C PRO A 156 16.76 -4.50 5.28
N ASN A 157 17.64 -4.21 6.26
CA ASN A 157 17.32 -4.21 7.68
C ASN A 157 16.87 -2.83 8.21
N ILE A 158 16.85 -1.80 7.37
CA ILE A 158 16.41 -0.47 7.79
C ILE A 158 14.92 -0.47 8.14
N LYS A 159 14.58 0.18 9.25
CA LYS A 159 13.19 0.35 9.67
C LYS A 159 12.64 1.61 9.02
N ILE A 160 11.58 1.46 8.23
CA ILE A 160 10.91 2.56 7.53
C ILE A 160 9.45 2.57 7.93
N ILE A 161 8.92 3.77 8.21
CA ILE A 161 7.50 4.02 8.45
C ILE A 161 7.04 5.04 7.41
N TYR A 162 6.08 4.66 6.57
CA TYR A 162 5.34 5.58 5.72
C TYR A 162 3.91 5.66 6.26
N MET A 163 3.46 6.89 6.49
CA MET A 163 2.14 7.20 7.02
C MET A 163 1.50 8.23 6.10
N PRO A 164 0.50 7.85 5.29
CA PRO A 164 -0.29 8.84 4.58
C PRO A 164 -1.09 9.67 5.59
N LEU A 165 -1.21 10.97 5.35
CA LEU A 165 -2.17 11.79 6.07
C LEU A 165 -3.57 11.28 5.70
N MET A 166 -4.35 10.88 6.71
CA MET A 166 -5.74 10.49 6.54
C MET A 166 -6.58 11.67 7.02
N ASP A 167 -7.54 12.10 6.21
CA ASP A 167 -8.61 13.00 6.61
C ASP A 167 -9.63 12.29 7.52
#